data_AF-A0A960KDE2-F1
#
_entry.id   AF-A0A960KDE2-F1
#
_cell.length_a   1.000
_cell.length_b   1.000
_cell.length_c   1.000
_cell.angle_alpha   90.00
_cell.angle_beta   90.00
_cell.angle_gamma   90.00
#
_symmetry.space_group_name_H-M   'P 1'
#
loop_
_entity.id
_entity.type
_entity.pdbx_description
1 polymer ?
#
loop_
_entity_poly.entity_id
_entity_poly.type
_entity_poly.pdbx_seq_one_letter_code
_entity_poly.pdbx_strand_id
1 'polypeptide(L)'
;RRAGGSGGGGAAGTGAIAVPMQGTIVRVEVAVGDAVEAGQVVCVLEAMKMENNVAADVAGTVAEVKVEAGQAVASGDIAVVITPAAAE
;
A
#
# COMPACT_ATOMS: atom_id res chain seq x y z
N ARG A 1 -0.10 22.01 -14.64
CA ARG A 1 -0.83 20.84 -15.20
C ARG A 1 -0.17 19.57 -14.67
N ARG A 2 -0.82 18.84 -13.77
CA ARG A 2 -0.78 17.38 -13.58
C ARG A 2 -2.16 17.05 -13.01
N ALA A 3 -3.08 16.76 -13.93
CA ALA A 3 -3.49 15.39 -14.28
C ALA A 3 -4.20 14.76 -13.07
N GLY A 4 -5.53 14.83 -13.11
CA GLY A 4 -6.39 14.14 -12.15
C GLY A 4 -6.14 12.64 -12.23
N GLY A 5 -5.89 12.04 -11.08
CA GLY A 5 -5.94 10.59 -10.90
C GLY A 5 -7.39 10.20 -10.68
N SER A 6 -7.97 9.56 -11.71
CA SER A 6 -9.26 8.88 -11.66
C SER A 6 -9.30 7.91 -10.48
N GLY A 7 -10.40 7.93 -9.74
CA GLY A 7 -10.70 6.92 -8.74
C GLY A 7 -10.82 5.52 -9.33
N GLY A 8 -10.67 4.52 -8.46
CA GLY A 8 -10.94 3.12 -8.74
C GLY A 8 -10.88 2.37 -7.42
N GLY A 9 -12.04 1.87 -6.98
CA GLY A 9 -12.23 1.21 -5.70
C GLY A 9 -11.30 0.02 -5.48
N GLY A 10 -11.11 -0.30 -4.19
CA GLY A 10 -10.30 -1.41 -3.71
C GLY A 10 -10.52 -2.66 -4.54
N ALA A 11 -9.54 -2.96 -5.37
CA ALA A 11 -9.50 -4.14 -6.19
C ALA A 11 -8.97 -5.27 -5.31
N ALA A 12 -9.83 -5.73 -4.39
CA ALA A 12 -9.60 -6.93 -3.60
C ALA A 12 -9.19 -8.07 -4.55
N GLY A 13 -7.99 -8.60 -4.35
CA GLY A 13 -7.46 -9.73 -5.12
C GLY A 13 -6.58 -9.38 -6.33
N THR A 14 -6.27 -8.11 -6.59
CA THR A 14 -5.27 -7.76 -7.64
C THR A 14 -3.83 -7.70 -7.12
N GLY A 15 -3.65 -7.70 -5.78
CA GLY A 15 -2.36 -7.50 -5.13
C GLY A 15 -1.91 -6.03 -5.07
N ALA A 16 -2.69 -5.09 -5.61
CA ALA A 16 -2.41 -3.66 -5.47
C ALA A 16 -2.93 -3.12 -4.12
N ILE A 17 -2.02 -2.84 -3.19
CA ILE A 17 -2.33 -2.30 -1.86
C ILE A 17 -2.44 -0.79 -1.93
N ALA A 18 -3.67 -0.30 -1.84
CA ALA A 18 -3.98 1.13 -1.84
C ALA A 18 -4.01 1.72 -0.43
N VAL A 19 -3.63 2.99 -0.30
CA VAL A 19 -3.74 3.73 0.95
C VAL A 19 -5.23 4.03 1.22
N PRO A 20 -5.77 3.72 2.41
CA PRO A 20 -7.22 3.88 2.67
C PRO A 20 -7.65 5.34 2.82
N MET A 21 -6.73 6.24 3.20
CA MET A 21 -7.02 7.65 3.48
C MET A 21 -5.84 8.56 3.15
N GLN A 22 -6.09 9.86 3.01
CA GLN A 22 -5.02 10.84 2.83
C GLN A 22 -4.13 10.94 4.08
N GLY A 23 -2.82 11.07 3.88
CA GLY A 23 -1.85 11.31 4.96
C GLY A 23 -0.42 11.39 4.46
N THR A 24 0.53 11.18 5.37
CA THR A 24 1.97 11.12 5.05
C THR A 24 2.52 9.77 5.42
N ILE A 25 3.25 9.12 4.52
CA ILE A 25 3.94 7.86 4.82
C ILE A 25 5.07 8.16 5.81
N VAL A 26 5.03 7.56 6.99
CA VAL A 26 6.09 7.74 7.99
C VAL A 26 7.10 6.60 7.96
N ARG A 27 6.67 5.41 7.54
CA ARG A 27 7.53 4.22 7.44
C ARG A 27 7.06 3.31 6.31
N VAL A 28 8.02 2.64 5.68
CA VAL A 28 7.79 1.53 4.74
C VAL A 28 8.41 0.30 5.37
N GLU A 29 7.61 -0.75 5.56
CA GLU A 29 8.01 -1.96 6.31
C GLU A 29 8.49 -3.10 5.40
N VAL A 30 8.41 -2.92 4.08
CA VAL A 30 8.73 -3.95 3.09
C VAL A 30 9.60 -3.39 1.96
N ALA A 31 10.36 -4.27 1.32
CA ALA A 31 11.13 -4.01 0.12
C ALA A 31 10.67 -4.92 -1.03
N VAL A 32 11.05 -4.55 -2.25
CA VAL A 32 10.81 -5.40 -3.43
C VAL A 32 11.53 -6.73 -3.26
N GLY A 33 10.80 -7.83 -3.50
CA GLY A 33 11.27 -9.20 -3.32
C GLY A 33 10.89 -9.84 -1.98
N ASP A 34 10.39 -9.05 -1.02
CA ASP A 34 9.98 -9.59 0.29
C ASP A 34 8.73 -10.46 0.16
N ALA A 35 8.69 -11.55 0.94
CA ALA A 35 7.49 -12.33 1.14
C ALA A 35 6.60 -11.65 2.20
N VAL A 36 5.30 -11.63 1.96
CA VAL A 36 4.31 -11.01 2.84
C VAL A 36 3.10 -11.93 3.03
N GLU A 37 2.52 -11.89 4.23
CA GLU A 37 1.26 -12.58 4.53
C GLU A 37 0.06 -11.62 4.46
N ALA A 38 -1.14 -12.16 4.25
CA ALA A 38 -2.36 -11.37 4.38
C ALA A 38 -2.47 -10.82 5.81
N GLY A 39 -2.71 -9.52 5.93
CA GLY A 39 -2.72 -8.80 7.21
C GLY A 39 -1.35 -8.27 7.66
N GLN A 40 -0.25 -8.64 6.98
CA GLN A 40 1.06 -8.09 7.29
C GLN A 40 1.11 -6.60 6.95
N VAL A 41 1.64 -5.79 7.86
CA VAL A 41 1.81 -4.34 7.65
C VAL A 41 2.89 -4.10 6.59
N VAL A 42 2.57 -3.31 5.58
CA VAL A 42 3.49 -2.96 4.48
C VAL A 42 4.01 -1.52 4.57
N CYS A 43 3.23 -0.62 5.15
CA CYS A 43 3.67 0.73 5.47
C CYS A 43 2.81 1.35 6.59
N VAL A 44 3.29 2.45 7.16
CA VAL A 44 2.60 3.22 8.20
C VAL A 44 2.36 4.63 7.69
N LEU A 45 1.12 5.10 7.84
CA LEU A 45 0.64 6.41 7.44
C LEU A 45 0.35 7.25 8.69
N GLU A 46 0.79 8.50 8.74
CA GLU A 46 0.28 9.48 9.69
C GLU A 46 -0.88 10.27 9.06
N ALA A 47 -2.03 10.27 9.74
CA ALA A 47 -3.17 11.11 9.42
C ALA A 47 -3.84 11.61 10.70
N MET A 48 -4.21 12.89 10.75
CA MET A 48 -4.90 13.51 11.90
C MET A 48 -4.18 13.30 13.25
N LYS A 49 -2.84 13.35 13.26
CA LYS A 49 -1.96 13.11 14.43
C LYS A 49 -1.99 11.66 14.96
N MET A 50 -2.46 10.72 14.16
CA MET A 50 -2.46 9.29 14.49
C MET A 50 -1.76 8.51 13.40
N GLU A 51 -1.02 7.47 13.81
CA GLU A 51 -0.44 6.49 12.90
C GLU A 51 -1.46 5.40 12.58
N ASN A 52 -1.54 5.04 11.30
CA ASN A 52 -2.43 4.02 10.76
C ASN A 52 -1.60 3.04 9.94
N ASN A 53 -1.76 1.75 10.25
CA ASN A 53 -1.10 0.69 9.51
C ASN A 53 -1.84 0.41 8.20
N VAL A 54 -1.10 0.31 7.11
CA VAL A 54 -1.59 -0.22 5.83
C VAL A 54 -1.10 -1.65 5.74
N ALA A 55 -2.04 -2.59 5.68
CA ALA A 55 -1.76 -4.03 5.64
C ALA A 55 -2.04 -4.62 4.26
N ALA A 56 -1.30 -5.68 3.91
CA ALA A 56 -1.55 -6.47 2.72
C ALA A 56 -2.91 -7.19 2.83
N ASP A 57 -3.70 -7.22 1.75
CA ASP A 57 -4.95 -7.97 1.68
C ASP A 57 -4.76 -9.43 1.23
N VAL A 58 -3.60 -9.74 0.64
CA VAL A 58 -3.21 -11.05 0.14
C VAL A 58 -1.80 -11.42 0.58
N ALA A 59 -1.52 -12.72 0.67
CA ALA A 59 -0.16 -13.21 0.80
C ALA A 59 0.54 -13.27 -0.57
N GLY A 60 1.87 -13.11 -0.61
CA GLY A 60 2.62 -13.16 -1.85
C GLY A 60 4.00 -12.54 -1.75
N THR A 61 4.51 -12.04 -2.87
CA THR A 61 5.81 -11.37 -2.96
C THR A 61 5.64 -9.93 -3.40
N VAL A 62 6.30 -9.00 -2.72
CA VAL A 62 6.30 -7.57 -3.08
C VAL A 62 6.98 -7.40 -4.44
N ALA A 63 6.21 -6.96 -5.43
CA ALA A 63 6.69 -6.67 -6.78
C ALA A 63 7.16 -5.21 -6.92
N GLU A 64 6.43 -4.27 -6.30
CA GLU A 64 6.75 -2.84 -6.37
C GLU A 64 6.45 -2.16 -5.03
N VAL A 65 7.30 -1.21 -4.66
CA VAL A 65 7.05 -0.23 -3.59
C VAL A 65 6.98 1.14 -4.25
N LYS A 66 5.82 1.81 -4.13
CA LYS A 66 5.49 3.05 -4.83
C LYS A 66 5.51 4.29 -3.94
N VAL A 67 5.88 4.10 -2.68
CA VAL A 67 5.92 5.15 -1.67
C VAL A 67 7.23 5.13 -0.91
N GLU A 68 7.59 6.29 -0.36
CA GLU A 68 8.73 6.46 0.53
C GLU A 68 8.35 7.23 1.79
N ALA A 69 9.15 7.12 2.85
CA ALA A 69 8.94 7.89 4.07
C ALA A 69 9.05 9.40 3.79
N GLY A 70 8.11 10.17 4.34
CA GLY A 70 7.93 11.60 4.08
C GLY A 70 7.00 11.92 2.90
N GLN A 71 6.59 10.94 2.10
CA GLN A 71 5.71 11.17 0.95
C GLN A 71 4.26 11.42 1.40
N ALA A 72 3.65 12.50 0.89
CA ALA A 72 2.21 12.73 1.02
C ALA A 72 1.44 11.88 0.00
N VAL A 73 0.36 11.25 0.45
CA VAL A 73 -0.49 10.34 -0.34
C VAL A 73 -1.97 10.68 -0.15
N ALA A 74 -2.78 10.37 -1.16
CA ALA A 74 -4.23 10.45 -1.13
C ALA A 74 -4.86 9.06 -0.92
N SER A 75 -6.14 9.06 -0.54
CA SER A 75 -6.93 7.81 -0.53
C SER A 75 -6.96 7.22 -1.94
N GLY A 76 -6.67 5.93 -2.06
CA GLY A 76 -6.63 5.21 -3.33
C GLY A 76 -5.25 5.21 -4.03
N ASP A 77 -4.28 6.00 -3.57
CA ASP A 77 -2.92 5.91 -4.08
C ASP A 77 -2.35 4.51 -3.79
N ILE A 78 -1.70 3.88 -4.78
CA ILE A 78 -1.10 2.56 -4.60
C ILE A 78 0.23 2.70 -3.86
N ALA A 79 0.33 2.08 -2.68
CA ALA A 79 1.55 2.06 -1.88
C ALA A 79 2.47 0.90 -2.27
N VAL A 80 1.91 -0.29 -2.44
CA VAL A 80 2.66 -1.52 -2.71
C VAL A 80 1.90 -2.37 -3.73
N VAL A 81 2.62 -3.04 -4.63
CA VAL A 81 2.06 -4.08 -5.50
C VAL A 81 2.65 -5.42 -5.06
N ILE A 82 1.79 -6.38 -4.77
CA ILE A 82 2.12 -7.75 -4.39
C ILE A 82 1.73 -8.66 -5.55
N THR A 83 2.61 -9.56 -5.95
CA THR A 83 2.23 -10.71 -6.76
C THR A 83 1.65 -11.76 -5.82
N PRO A 84 0.34 -12.05 -5.87
CA PRO A 84 -0.26 -12.99 -4.93
C PRO A 84 0.35 -14.38 -5.09
N ALA A 85 0.62 -15.05 -3.97
CA ALA A 85 0.88 -16.48 -4.02
C ALA A 85 -0.39 -17.19 -4.53
N ALA A 86 -0.25 -18.21 -5.38
CA ALA A 86 -1.41 -18.98 -5.82
C ALA A 86 -2.15 -19.51 -4.59
N ALA A 87 -3.45 -19.26 -4.50
CA ALA A 87 -4.29 -19.90 -3.49
C ALA A 87 -4.34 -21.40 -3.84
N GLU A 88 -3.71 -22.22 -3.00
CA GLU A 88 -3.85 -23.68 -3.06
C GLU A 88 -5.29 -24.12 -2.74
#